data_AF-A0A8W8KY72-F1
#
_entry.id   AF-A0A8W8KY72-F1
#
_cell.length_a   1.000
_cell.length_b   1.000
_cell.length_c   1.000
_cell.angle_alpha   90.00
_cell.angle_beta   90.00
_cell.angle_gamma   90.00
#
_symmetry.space_group_name_H-M   'P 1'
#
loop_
_entity.id
_entity.type
_entity.pdbx_description
1 polymer ?
#
loop_
_entity_poly.entity_id
_entity_poly.type
_entity_poly.pdbx_seq_one_letter_code
_entity_poly.pdbx_strand_id
1 'polypeptide(L)'
;MKQRVSREEICLYQPVANNYKDGTCTFPTYLMGEWTSAERGSLSITTDSIYNYKVYIPSADPNNPTIDYYNFTCLTKVNANRFTIRSMNFNVLFGTNVFFYICMDIYSVNDQLNYYYHATAVDTLIRENMVGIAEDKSNSYENICTRSYIDPSNFIVLLRKDAVEDDAIQTLCPDALQMVYSNITFTSHSGTTENCVAAQMDGCTNKTMLNFTQGDCTEKTLSDGGIYTCIFSKTVDSQLYFAAWNNDDTLTSSTYRFSCFKITKYMNGTVFLEEKPNFCGNSVNFTAYPSTSSSAELKDITDTCQIILPSTHD
;
A
#
# COMPACT_ATOMS: atom_id res chain seq x y z
N MET A 1 -29.46 -1.60 46.35
CA MET A 1 -29.96 -2.35 45.17
C MET A 1 -30.23 -1.37 44.04
N LYS A 2 -29.62 -1.63 42.88
CA LYS A 2 -29.85 -1.06 41.54
C LYS A 2 -29.55 0.43 41.32
N GLN A 3 -28.27 0.65 41.05
CA GLN A 3 -27.76 1.65 40.11
C GLN A 3 -28.35 1.33 38.71
N ARG A 4 -28.96 2.32 38.05
CA ARG A 4 -29.24 2.29 36.60
C ARG A 4 -28.57 3.53 36.00
N VAL A 5 -27.44 3.30 35.35
CA VAL A 5 -26.83 4.23 34.41
C VAL A 5 -27.62 4.12 33.11
N SER A 6 -28.10 5.25 32.57
CA SER A 6 -28.80 5.27 31.29
C SER A 6 -28.06 6.14 30.28
N ARG A 7 -27.70 5.49 29.18
CA ARG A 7 -27.41 6.00 27.82
C ARG A 7 -26.25 7.00 27.68
N GLU A 8 -25.13 6.43 27.25
CA GLU A 8 -24.12 7.13 26.45
C GLU A 8 -24.75 7.75 25.20
N GLU A 9 -24.35 8.98 24.94
CA GLU A 9 -24.73 9.80 23.81
C GLU A 9 -24.16 9.19 22.51
N ILE A 10 -25.06 8.72 21.65
CA ILE A 10 -24.75 8.54 20.23
C ILE A 10 -24.60 9.95 19.67
N CYS A 11 -23.38 10.38 19.39
CA CYS A 11 -23.12 11.60 18.61
C CYS A 11 -23.74 11.42 17.21
N LEU A 12 -24.99 11.87 17.06
CA LEU A 12 -25.64 12.08 15.77
C LEU A 12 -24.96 13.29 15.11
N TYR A 13 -23.93 13.02 14.30
CA TYR A 13 -23.38 14.01 13.40
C TYR A 13 -24.44 14.33 12.33
N GLN A 14 -24.76 15.62 12.16
CA GLN A 14 -25.73 16.06 11.16
C GLN A 14 -25.16 15.85 9.74
N PRO A 15 -25.93 15.28 8.81
CA PRO A 15 -25.45 15.10 7.43
C PRO A 15 -25.37 16.47 6.74
N VAL A 16 -24.19 16.79 6.19
CA VAL A 16 -24.07 17.84 5.18
C VAL A 16 -24.69 17.25 3.91
N ALA A 17 -25.75 17.88 3.40
CA ALA A 17 -26.44 17.43 2.20
C ALA A 17 -25.52 17.56 0.98
N ASN A 18 -24.80 16.49 0.66
CA ASN A 18 -24.18 16.33 -0.66
C ASN A 18 -25.26 15.75 -1.58
N ASN A 19 -25.59 16.45 -2.66
CA ASN A 19 -26.51 15.98 -3.69
C ASN A 19 -25.90 14.78 -4.43
N TYR A 20 -25.99 13.58 -3.86
CA TYR A 20 -25.62 12.35 -4.52
C TYR A 20 -26.77 11.92 -5.44
N LYS A 21 -26.59 12.07 -6.75
CA LYS A 21 -27.46 11.40 -7.71
C LYS A 21 -27.00 9.95 -7.80
N ASP A 22 -27.84 9.00 -7.40
CA ASP A 22 -27.73 7.62 -7.88
C ASP A 22 -27.74 7.66 -9.41
N GLY A 23 -26.57 7.48 -9.99
CA GLY A 23 -26.31 7.54 -11.42
C GLY A 23 -25.02 6.79 -11.67
N THR A 24 -24.98 5.99 -12.74
CA THR A 24 -23.85 5.13 -13.14
C THR A 24 -22.53 5.90 -13.06
N CYS A 25 -21.84 5.77 -11.92
CA CYS A 25 -20.51 6.31 -11.77
C CYS A 25 -19.59 5.55 -12.73
N THR A 26 -18.70 6.29 -13.37
CA THR A 26 -17.68 5.69 -14.24
C THR A 26 -16.29 6.02 -13.73
N PHE A 27 -15.43 5.00 -13.73
CA PHE A 27 -14.01 5.19 -13.49
C PHE A 27 -13.38 5.90 -14.69
N PRO A 28 -12.36 6.75 -14.46
CA PRO A 28 -11.55 7.30 -15.55
C PRO A 28 -10.97 6.20 -16.45
N THR A 29 -10.85 6.50 -17.75
CA THR A 29 -10.35 5.54 -18.75
C THR A 29 -8.94 5.05 -18.47
N TYR A 30 -8.08 5.87 -17.84
CA TYR A 30 -6.73 5.47 -17.44
C TYR A 30 -6.71 4.36 -16.38
N LEU A 31 -7.81 4.13 -15.66
CA LEU A 31 -7.94 3.01 -14.72
C LEU A 31 -8.45 1.74 -15.37
N MET A 32 -8.96 1.77 -16.60
CA MET A 32 -9.55 0.57 -17.21
C MET A 32 -8.45 -0.42 -17.62
N GLY A 33 -8.67 -1.71 -17.34
CA GLY A 33 -7.77 -2.80 -17.68
C GLY A 33 -7.41 -3.70 -16.49
N GLU A 34 -6.38 -4.51 -16.69
CA GLU A 34 -5.84 -5.43 -15.68
C GLU A 34 -4.72 -4.75 -14.89
N TRP A 35 -4.79 -4.91 -13.57
CA TRP A 35 -3.87 -4.29 -12.61
C TRP A 35 -3.43 -5.28 -11.54
N THR A 36 -2.31 -4.98 -10.90
CA THR A 36 -1.83 -5.63 -9.69
C THR A 36 -1.74 -4.56 -8.60
N SER A 37 -2.64 -4.65 -7.62
CA SER A 37 -2.59 -3.86 -6.39
C SER A 37 -1.60 -4.47 -5.42
N ALA A 38 -0.76 -3.62 -4.82
CA ALA A 38 0.17 -4.03 -3.77
C ALA A 38 -0.53 -4.67 -2.56
N GLU A 39 -1.75 -4.26 -2.25
CA GLU A 39 -2.51 -4.77 -1.10
C GLU A 39 -3.52 -5.87 -1.50
N ARG A 40 -4.18 -5.67 -2.65
CA ARG A 40 -5.36 -6.44 -3.06
C ARG A 40 -5.07 -7.50 -4.12
N GLY A 41 -3.83 -7.56 -4.63
CA GLY A 41 -3.44 -8.48 -5.69
C GLY A 41 -4.04 -8.10 -7.04
N SER A 42 -4.28 -9.08 -7.90
CA SER A 42 -4.79 -8.86 -9.26
C SER A 42 -6.22 -8.32 -9.25
N LEU A 43 -6.45 -7.22 -9.95
CA LEU A 43 -7.73 -6.55 -10.12
C LEU A 43 -8.02 -6.34 -11.61
N SER A 44 -9.28 -6.50 -12.01
CA SER A 44 -9.75 -6.06 -13.32
C SER A 44 -10.68 -4.87 -13.13
N ILE A 45 -10.37 -3.74 -13.75
CA ILE A 45 -11.15 -2.51 -13.64
C ILE A 45 -11.78 -2.22 -15.00
N THR A 46 -13.09 -2.05 -15.00
CA THR A 46 -13.89 -1.70 -16.17
C THR A 46 -14.44 -0.29 -16.02
N THR A 47 -15.33 0.12 -16.92
CA THR A 47 -15.92 1.46 -16.89
C THR A 47 -16.65 1.76 -15.59
N ASP A 48 -17.30 0.78 -14.97
CA ASP A 48 -18.14 0.98 -13.78
C ASP A 48 -17.88 -0.03 -12.67
N SER A 49 -16.88 -0.90 -12.80
CA SER A 49 -16.72 -2.03 -11.89
C SER A 49 -15.26 -2.42 -11.64
N ILE A 50 -14.98 -2.89 -10.43
CA ILE A 50 -13.72 -3.49 -10.00
C ILE A 50 -13.98 -4.96 -9.65
N TYR A 51 -13.28 -5.88 -10.30
CA TYR A 51 -13.42 -7.32 -10.12
C TYR A 51 -12.23 -7.90 -9.37
N ASN A 52 -12.46 -9.05 -8.73
CA ASN A 52 -11.46 -9.83 -7.99
C ASN A 52 -10.82 -9.04 -6.82
N TYR A 53 -11.59 -8.17 -6.19
CA TYR A 53 -11.10 -7.40 -5.05
C TYR A 53 -10.96 -8.29 -3.82
N LYS A 54 -9.70 -8.58 -3.45
CA LYS A 54 -9.35 -9.42 -2.30
C LYS A 54 -9.69 -8.73 -0.98
N VAL A 55 -10.42 -9.41 -0.11
CA VAL A 55 -10.79 -8.95 1.24
C VAL A 55 -10.31 -9.96 2.27
N TYR A 56 -9.82 -9.48 3.40
CA TYR A 56 -9.34 -10.28 4.52
C TYR A 56 -10.41 -10.30 5.61
N ILE A 57 -11.18 -11.37 5.67
CA ILE A 57 -12.23 -11.56 6.66
C ILE A 57 -11.61 -12.11 7.94
N PRO A 58 -11.87 -11.52 9.13
CA PRO A 58 -11.35 -12.04 10.38
C PRO A 58 -11.78 -13.49 10.60
N SER A 59 -10.83 -14.32 11.00
CA SER A 59 -11.08 -15.70 11.39
C SER A 59 -10.86 -15.86 12.91
N ALA A 60 -11.11 -17.07 13.43
CA ALA A 60 -10.81 -17.39 14.83
C ALA A 60 -9.30 -17.26 15.15
N ASP A 61 -8.43 -17.38 14.14
CA ASP A 61 -7.01 -17.07 14.25
C ASP A 61 -6.74 -15.66 13.68
N PRO A 62 -6.44 -14.67 14.53
CA PRO A 62 -6.18 -13.30 14.08
C PRO A 62 -4.95 -13.18 13.17
N ASN A 63 -4.08 -14.19 13.12
CA ASN A 63 -2.90 -14.21 12.23
C ASN A 63 -3.18 -14.92 10.90
N ASN A 64 -4.36 -15.52 10.74
CA ASN A 64 -4.75 -16.26 9.54
C ASN A 64 -6.18 -15.89 9.12
N PRO A 65 -6.39 -14.68 8.58
CA PRO A 65 -7.70 -14.25 8.10
C PRO A 65 -8.17 -15.11 6.92
N THR A 66 -9.48 -15.34 6.82
CA THR A 66 -10.08 -15.96 5.64
C THR A 66 -10.00 -14.97 4.48
N ILE A 67 -9.53 -15.45 3.33
CA ILE A 67 -9.44 -14.64 2.12
C ILE A 67 -10.72 -14.86 1.30
N ASP A 68 -11.36 -13.77 0.89
CA ASP A 68 -12.52 -13.78 0.01
C ASP A 68 -12.37 -12.74 -1.10
N TYR A 69 -13.15 -12.88 -2.16
CA TYR A 69 -13.06 -12.03 -3.35
C TYR A 69 -14.42 -11.45 -3.70
N TYR A 70 -14.47 -10.12 -3.76
CA TYR A 70 -15.68 -9.37 -4.07
C TYR A 70 -15.53 -8.61 -5.38
N ASN A 71 -16.65 -8.44 -6.07
CA ASN A 71 -16.77 -7.51 -7.18
C ASN A 71 -17.53 -6.29 -6.70
N PHE A 72 -17.06 -5.11 -7.07
CA PHE A 72 -17.63 -3.83 -6.68
C PHE A 72 -18.05 -3.06 -7.93
N THR A 73 -19.18 -2.37 -7.85
CA THR A 73 -19.60 -1.38 -8.84
C THR A 73 -19.33 0.03 -8.31
N CYS A 74 -18.98 0.97 -9.19
CA CYS A 74 -18.90 2.36 -8.82
C CYS A 74 -20.31 2.89 -8.55
N LEU A 75 -20.53 3.31 -7.32
CA LEU A 75 -21.79 3.89 -6.90
C LEU A 75 -21.80 5.39 -7.20
N THR A 76 -20.76 6.08 -6.76
CA THR A 76 -20.73 7.54 -6.77
C THR A 76 -19.31 8.07 -6.98
N LYS A 77 -19.20 9.12 -7.81
CA LYS A 77 -17.99 9.94 -7.93
C LYS A 77 -18.15 11.18 -7.05
N VAL A 78 -17.43 11.22 -5.93
CA VAL A 78 -17.50 12.35 -4.96
C VAL A 78 -16.73 13.55 -5.49
N ASN A 79 -15.56 13.32 -6.11
CA ASN A 79 -14.79 14.32 -6.83
C ASN A 79 -13.94 13.64 -7.92
N ALA A 80 -12.97 14.36 -8.51
CA ALA A 80 -12.14 13.82 -9.60
C ALA A 80 -11.46 12.47 -9.28
N ASN A 81 -11.05 12.28 -8.02
CA ASN A 81 -10.21 11.18 -7.58
C ASN A 81 -10.89 10.29 -6.52
N ARG A 82 -11.98 10.76 -5.89
CA ARG A 82 -12.68 10.06 -4.81
C ARG A 82 -13.93 9.36 -5.30
N PHE A 83 -14.01 8.06 -5.03
CA PHE A 83 -15.11 7.19 -5.46
C PHE A 83 -15.68 6.39 -4.30
N THR A 84 -17.01 6.26 -4.26
CA THR A 84 -17.69 5.24 -3.46
C THR A 84 -17.97 4.04 -4.35
N ILE A 85 -17.56 2.86 -3.92
CA ILE A 85 -17.84 1.59 -4.58
C ILE A 85 -18.70 0.72 -3.67
N ARG A 86 -19.59 -0.09 -4.26
CA ARG A 86 -20.51 -1.00 -3.54
C ARG A 86 -20.35 -2.41 -4.08
N SER A 87 -20.40 -3.43 -3.21
CA SER A 87 -20.40 -4.82 -3.64
C SER A 87 -21.57 -5.08 -4.61
N MET A 88 -21.32 -5.89 -5.64
CA MET A 88 -22.35 -6.26 -6.60
C MET A 88 -23.41 -7.18 -5.99
N ASN A 89 -22.94 -8.09 -5.11
CA ASN A 89 -23.79 -9.01 -4.37
C ASN A 89 -23.85 -8.58 -2.90
N PHE A 90 -24.98 -8.85 -2.27
CA PHE A 90 -25.11 -8.76 -0.83
C PHE A 90 -24.59 -10.03 -0.16
N ASN A 91 -24.18 -9.91 1.09
CA ASN A 91 -23.88 -11.03 1.98
C ASN A 91 -24.98 -11.16 3.02
N VAL A 92 -25.27 -12.38 3.47
CA VAL A 92 -26.24 -12.60 4.54
C VAL A 92 -25.49 -12.64 5.87
N LEU A 93 -25.58 -11.55 6.64
CA LEU A 93 -24.98 -11.43 7.97
C LEU A 93 -26.09 -11.38 9.01
N PHE A 94 -26.09 -12.35 9.93
CA PHE A 94 -27.10 -12.46 10.99
C PHE A 94 -28.56 -12.44 10.46
N GLY A 95 -28.80 -13.05 9.30
CA GLY A 95 -30.12 -13.09 8.66
C GLY A 95 -30.52 -11.80 7.93
N THR A 96 -29.61 -10.82 7.82
CA THR A 96 -29.83 -9.57 7.09
C THR A 96 -28.98 -9.54 5.81
N ASN A 97 -29.56 -9.10 4.70
CA ASN A 97 -28.81 -8.80 3.48
C ASN A 97 -27.99 -7.52 3.68
N VAL A 98 -26.68 -7.60 3.49
CA VAL A 98 -25.74 -6.51 3.70
C VAL A 98 -24.93 -6.29 2.44
N PHE A 99 -24.93 -5.05 1.94
CA PHE A 99 -23.98 -4.62 0.92
C PHE A 99 -22.72 -4.06 1.58
N PHE A 100 -21.58 -4.31 0.97
CA PHE A 100 -20.32 -3.72 1.40
C PHE A 100 -20.00 -2.49 0.59
N TYR A 101 -19.42 -1.49 1.25
CA TYR A 101 -19.11 -0.21 0.66
C TYR A 101 -17.69 0.22 1.04
N ILE A 102 -16.97 0.79 0.06
CA ILE A 102 -15.60 1.28 0.22
C ILE A 102 -15.52 2.67 -0.43
N CYS A 103 -14.79 3.57 0.20
CA CYS A 103 -14.41 4.86 -0.35
C CYS A 103 -12.91 4.83 -0.65
N MET A 104 -12.53 5.21 -1.88
CA MET A 104 -11.13 5.23 -2.31
C MET A 104 -10.78 6.55 -2.98
N ASP A 105 -9.57 7.02 -2.75
CA ASP A 105 -8.95 8.11 -3.52
C ASP A 105 -7.91 7.52 -4.46
N ILE A 106 -8.08 7.69 -5.77
CA ILE A 106 -7.22 7.11 -6.80
C ILE A 106 -6.54 8.23 -7.59
N TYR A 107 -5.23 8.11 -7.78
CA TYR A 107 -4.39 9.09 -8.46
C TYR A 107 -3.56 8.43 -9.55
N SER A 108 -3.51 9.07 -10.72
CA SER A 108 -2.65 8.65 -11.82
C SER A 108 -1.24 9.22 -11.69
N VAL A 109 -0.26 8.35 -11.93
CA VAL A 109 1.14 8.75 -12.15
C VAL A 109 1.42 8.73 -13.65
N ASN A 110 1.08 7.62 -14.30
CA ASN A 110 1.14 7.43 -15.76
C ASN A 110 0.26 6.23 -16.17
N ASP A 111 0.32 5.82 -17.43
CA ASP A 111 -0.50 4.72 -17.98
C ASP A 111 -0.18 3.32 -17.42
N GLN A 112 0.95 3.16 -16.73
CA GLN A 112 1.42 1.90 -16.14
C GLN A 112 1.29 1.89 -14.61
N LEU A 113 1.08 3.06 -14.00
CA LEU A 113 1.16 3.23 -12.55
C LEU A 113 0.11 4.22 -12.06
N ASN A 114 -0.72 3.74 -11.15
CA ASN A 114 -1.57 4.55 -10.29
C ASN A 114 -1.22 4.26 -8.82
N TYR A 115 -1.71 5.09 -7.92
CA TYR A 115 -1.75 4.77 -6.50
C TYR A 115 -3.09 5.18 -5.92
N TYR A 116 -3.47 4.55 -4.81
CA TYR A 116 -4.72 4.86 -4.14
C TYR A 116 -4.58 4.85 -2.62
N TYR A 117 -5.59 5.42 -1.98
CA TYR A 117 -5.81 5.39 -0.54
C TYR A 117 -7.18 4.85 -0.22
N HIS A 118 -7.30 4.16 0.91
CA HIS A 118 -8.60 3.93 1.54
C HIS A 118 -9.05 5.19 2.27
N ALA A 119 -10.09 5.82 1.73
CA ALA A 119 -10.80 6.91 2.39
C ALA A 119 -11.82 6.38 3.42
N THR A 120 -12.21 5.11 3.35
CA THR A 120 -12.96 4.43 4.41
C THR A 120 -12.05 4.10 5.60
N ALA A 121 -12.51 4.38 6.82
CA ALA A 121 -11.79 3.97 8.04
C ALA A 121 -11.81 2.44 8.19
N VAL A 122 -10.83 1.89 8.90
CA VAL A 122 -10.86 0.46 9.24
C VAL A 122 -12.02 0.22 10.19
N ASP A 123 -12.92 -0.68 9.82
CA ASP A 123 -13.97 -1.17 10.70
C ASP A 123 -13.35 -2.15 11.72
N THR A 124 -13.63 -1.97 13.00
CA THR A 124 -12.99 -2.75 14.07
C THR A 124 -13.50 -4.18 14.17
N LEU A 125 -14.71 -4.46 13.66
CA LEU A 125 -15.31 -5.78 13.69
C LEU A 125 -14.80 -6.65 12.55
N ILE A 126 -14.78 -6.10 11.33
CA ILE A 126 -14.30 -6.83 10.15
C ILE A 126 -12.82 -6.58 9.84
N ARG A 127 -12.15 -5.69 10.58
CA ARG A 127 -10.71 -5.34 10.45
C ARG A 127 -10.30 -5.01 9.02
N GLU A 128 -11.19 -4.32 8.31
CA GLU A 128 -11.04 -3.96 6.90
C GLU A 128 -11.49 -2.53 6.63
N ASN A 129 -10.99 -1.92 5.55
CA ASN A 129 -11.38 -0.58 5.10
C ASN A 129 -12.74 -0.59 4.37
N MET A 130 -13.74 -1.23 4.97
CA MET A 130 -15.02 -1.54 4.37
C MET A 130 -16.13 -1.37 5.40
N VAL A 131 -17.32 -0.96 4.95
CA VAL A 131 -18.51 -0.82 5.81
C VAL A 131 -19.63 -1.68 5.26
N GLY A 132 -20.24 -2.50 6.13
CA GLY A 132 -21.46 -3.24 5.81
C GLY A 132 -22.70 -2.41 6.12
N ILE A 133 -23.58 -2.22 5.14
CA ILE A 133 -24.88 -1.55 5.33
C ILE A 133 -25.99 -2.51 4.90
N ALA A 134 -26.98 -2.68 5.76
CA ALA A 134 -28.17 -3.47 5.47
C ALA A 134 -28.92 -2.91 4.26
N GLU A 135 -29.44 -3.80 3.42
CA GLU A 135 -30.12 -3.46 2.16
C GLU A 135 -31.27 -2.45 2.36
N ASP A 136 -32.01 -2.57 3.46
CA ASP A 136 -33.12 -1.69 3.84
C ASP A 136 -32.68 -0.29 4.33
N LYS A 137 -31.37 -0.06 4.48
CA LYS A 137 -30.76 1.20 4.95
C LYS A 137 -29.77 1.80 3.96
N SER A 138 -29.90 1.47 2.67
CA SER A 138 -28.95 1.86 1.61
C SER A 138 -28.50 3.32 1.69
N ASN A 139 -29.40 4.28 1.93
CA ASN A 139 -29.09 5.72 1.99
C ASN A 139 -28.03 6.11 3.04
N SER A 140 -27.68 5.22 3.99
CA SER A 140 -26.62 5.45 4.96
C SER A 140 -25.22 5.51 4.31
N TYR A 141 -25.08 5.09 3.05
CA TYR A 141 -23.78 5.07 2.34
C TYR A 141 -23.18 6.48 2.16
N GLU A 142 -24.01 7.53 2.18
CA GLU A 142 -23.57 8.92 1.92
C GLU A 142 -22.48 9.40 2.90
N ASN A 143 -22.44 8.80 4.10
CA ASN A 143 -21.48 9.13 5.14
C ASN A 143 -20.11 8.45 4.96
N ILE A 144 -19.99 7.45 4.07
CA ILE A 144 -18.77 6.63 3.97
C ILE A 144 -17.59 7.43 3.43
N CYS A 145 -17.83 8.32 2.46
CA CYS A 145 -16.79 9.13 1.83
C CYS A 145 -16.53 10.49 2.51
N THR A 146 -16.94 10.66 3.77
CA THR A 146 -16.85 11.95 4.49
C THR A 146 -15.52 12.17 5.21
N ARG A 147 -14.64 11.16 5.25
CA ARG A 147 -13.33 11.26 5.92
C ARG A 147 -12.52 12.42 5.33
N SER A 148 -12.22 13.41 6.16
CA SER A 148 -11.53 14.64 5.78
C SER A 148 -10.00 14.49 5.74
N TYR A 149 -9.43 13.59 6.57
CA TYR A 149 -8.00 13.37 6.65
C TYR A 149 -7.61 11.93 6.29
N ILE A 150 -6.72 11.81 5.31
CA ILE A 150 -6.05 10.57 4.92
C ILE A 150 -4.56 10.82 5.12
N ASP A 151 -3.90 9.90 5.83
CA ASP A 151 -2.45 9.95 6.01
C ASP A 151 -1.77 9.70 4.65
N PRO A 152 -1.07 10.70 4.08
CA PRO A 152 -0.50 10.59 2.75
C PRO A 152 0.67 9.61 2.68
N SER A 153 1.23 9.18 3.81
CA SER A 153 2.23 8.11 3.89
C SER A 153 1.63 6.71 3.72
N ASN A 154 0.30 6.57 3.85
CA ASN A 154 -0.41 5.29 3.78
C ASN A 154 -0.91 4.95 2.36
N PHE A 155 -0.06 5.03 1.34
CA PHE A 155 -0.48 4.81 -0.06
C PHE A 155 -0.26 3.37 -0.53
N ILE A 156 -1.12 2.93 -1.46
CA ILE A 156 -1.04 1.62 -2.09
C ILE A 156 -0.83 1.81 -3.59
N VAL A 157 0.19 1.16 -4.15
CA VAL A 157 0.45 1.22 -5.59
C VAL A 157 -0.43 0.23 -6.35
N LEU A 158 -0.80 0.64 -7.56
CA LEU A 158 -1.59 -0.13 -8.51
C LEU A 158 -0.84 -0.12 -9.84
N LEU A 159 -0.19 -1.23 -10.15
CA LEU A 159 0.61 -1.40 -11.37
C LEU A 159 -0.21 -2.06 -12.46
N ARG A 160 -0.03 -1.62 -13.71
CA ARG A 160 -0.64 -2.33 -14.83
C ARG A 160 -0.05 -3.75 -14.89
N LYS A 161 -0.89 -4.72 -15.23
CA LYS A 161 -0.48 -6.11 -15.31
C LYS A 161 0.75 -6.25 -16.22
N ASP A 162 1.73 -7.04 -15.77
CA ASP A 162 2.99 -7.36 -16.46
C ASP A 162 3.91 -6.15 -16.73
N ALA A 163 3.60 -4.96 -16.19
CA ALA A 163 4.36 -3.73 -16.48
C ALA A 163 5.83 -3.77 -16.01
N VAL A 164 6.15 -4.58 -14.99
CA VAL A 164 7.55 -4.72 -14.54
C VAL A 164 8.28 -5.71 -15.43
N GLU A 165 7.65 -6.83 -15.74
CA GLU A 165 8.18 -7.88 -16.61
C GLU A 165 8.42 -7.39 -18.04
N ASP A 166 7.59 -6.45 -18.51
CA ASP A 166 7.71 -5.79 -19.81
C ASP A 166 8.69 -4.60 -19.81
N ASP A 167 9.40 -4.33 -18.70
CA ASP A 167 10.30 -3.19 -18.52
C ASP A 167 9.61 -1.83 -18.78
N ALA A 168 8.30 -1.76 -18.55
CA ALA A 168 7.51 -0.54 -18.75
C ALA A 168 7.65 0.44 -17.57
N ILE A 169 8.18 -0.01 -16.43
CA ILE A 169 8.45 0.82 -15.26
C ILE A 169 9.90 1.34 -15.28
N GLN A 170 10.04 2.62 -15.61
CA GLN A 170 11.33 3.31 -15.72
C GLN A 170 11.54 4.36 -14.62
N THR A 171 10.92 4.16 -13.45
CA THR A 171 11.07 5.09 -12.32
C THR A 171 12.46 4.96 -11.73
N LEU A 172 13.20 6.07 -11.69
CA LEU A 172 14.49 6.11 -11.00
C LEU A 172 14.29 5.84 -9.50
N CYS A 173 15.16 5.00 -8.94
CA CYS A 173 15.26 4.84 -7.51
C CYS A 173 15.60 6.16 -6.83
N PRO A 174 15.20 6.37 -5.57
CA PRO A 174 15.58 7.53 -4.80
C PRO A 174 17.07 7.87 -4.89
N ASP A 175 17.39 9.16 -4.98
CA ASP A 175 18.75 9.66 -5.14
C ASP A 175 19.77 9.12 -4.12
N ALA A 176 19.35 8.90 -2.88
CA ALA A 176 20.20 8.29 -1.85
C ALA A 176 20.51 6.80 -2.10
N LEU A 177 19.85 6.16 -3.04
CA LEU A 177 20.04 4.75 -3.36
C LEU A 177 20.70 4.58 -4.73
N GLN A 178 20.90 5.66 -5.50
CA GLN A 178 21.63 5.65 -6.77
C GLN A 178 23.16 5.66 -6.56
N MET A 179 23.63 4.74 -5.73
CA MET A 179 25.04 4.59 -5.30
C MET A 179 25.34 3.10 -5.08
N VAL A 180 26.62 2.79 -4.90
CA VAL A 180 27.05 1.47 -4.41
C VAL A 180 27.44 1.61 -2.94
N TYR A 181 26.77 0.85 -2.08
CA TYR A 181 27.04 0.75 -0.65
C TYR A 181 27.69 -0.59 -0.32
N SER A 182 28.51 -0.59 0.73
CA SER A 182 29.13 -1.79 1.30
C SER A 182 28.84 -1.87 2.81
N ASN A 183 29.24 -2.96 3.48
CA ASN A 183 29.13 -3.07 4.94
C ASN A 183 27.69 -2.83 5.45
N ILE A 184 26.76 -3.64 4.94
CA ILE A 184 25.34 -3.48 5.23
C ILE A 184 24.99 -4.22 6.52
N THR A 185 24.28 -3.52 7.41
CA THR A 185 23.68 -4.15 8.59
C THR A 185 22.20 -4.39 8.33
N PHE A 186 21.76 -5.62 8.45
CA PHE A 186 20.38 -6.02 8.22
C PHE A 186 19.69 -6.34 9.54
N THR A 187 18.41 -5.97 9.65
CA THR A 187 17.52 -6.41 10.73
C THR A 187 16.31 -7.10 10.14
N SER A 188 16.05 -8.33 10.56
CA SER A 188 14.96 -9.14 10.01
C SER A 188 13.63 -8.82 10.65
N HIS A 189 12.56 -9.40 10.08
CA HIS A 189 11.22 -9.36 10.66
C HIS A 189 11.12 -10.05 12.03
N SER A 190 12.09 -10.90 12.41
CA SER A 190 12.16 -11.51 13.75
C SER A 190 12.87 -10.61 14.78
N GLY A 191 13.52 -9.53 14.32
CA GLY A 191 14.29 -8.60 15.13
C GLY A 191 15.77 -8.97 15.29
N THR A 192 16.24 -10.04 14.66
CA THR A 192 17.67 -10.37 14.61
C THR A 192 18.40 -9.32 13.76
N THR A 193 19.50 -8.77 14.28
CA THR A 193 20.37 -7.84 13.55
C THR A 193 21.71 -8.49 13.26
N GLU A 194 22.14 -8.47 12.00
CA GLU A 194 23.41 -9.02 11.54
C GLU A 194 24.18 -7.96 10.74
N ASN A 195 25.49 -7.83 10.99
CA ASN A 195 26.35 -6.97 10.18
C ASN A 195 27.09 -7.81 9.14
N CYS A 196 26.83 -7.54 7.86
CA CYS A 196 27.34 -8.33 6.77
C CYS A 196 28.36 -7.50 5.98
N VAL A 197 29.64 -7.67 6.34
CA VAL A 197 30.74 -6.86 5.79
C VAL A 197 30.89 -7.06 4.27
N ALA A 198 30.64 -8.27 3.78
CA ALA A 198 30.70 -8.60 2.36
C ALA A 198 29.41 -8.26 1.59
N ALA A 199 28.35 -7.81 2.27
CA ALA A 199 27.11 -7.42 1.62
C ALA A 199 27.27 -6.06 0.93
N GLN A 200 26.61 -5.92 -0.21
CA GLN A 200 26.60 -4.71 -1.01
C GLN A 200 25.18 -4.39 -1.50
N MET A 201 24.94 -3.13 -1.81
CA MET A 201 23.76 -2.68 -2.53
C MET A 201 24.22 -1.82 -3.69
N ASP A 202 23.87 -2.24 -4.91
CA ASP A 202 24.13 -1.51 -6.14
C ASP A 202 22.81 -0.98 -6.70
N GLY A 203 22.59 0.33 -6.55
CA GLY A 203 21.53 1.06 -7.26
C GLY A 203 22.08 1.94 -8.38
N CYS A 204 23.30 1.65 -8.81
CA CYS A 204 24.10 2.51 -9.66
C CYS A 204 24.21 2.00 -11.10
N THR A 205 24.45 0.70 -11.26
CA THR A 205 24.54 0.02 -12.57
C THR A 205 23.23 0.18 -13.35
N ASN A 206 22.09 0.00 -12.69
CA ASN A 206 20.77 0.34 -13.24
C ASN A 206 20.01 1.19 -12.23
N LYS A 207 19.81 2.47 -12.55
CA LYS A 207 19.19 3.45 -11.64
C LYS A 207 17.69 3.23 -11.41
N THR A 208 17.05 2.32 -12.14
CA THR A 208 15.65 1.93 -11.89
C THR A 208 15.54 0.72 -10.97
N MET A 209 16.66 0.13 -10.56
CA MET A 209 16.71 -1.07 -9.75
C MET A 209 17.67 -0.93 -8.57
N LEU A 210 17.43 -1.70 -7.52
CA LEU A 210 18.35 -1.92 -6.40
C LEU A 210 18.75 -3.39 -6.43
N ASN A 211 20.05 -3.67 -6.42
CA ASN A 211 20.58 -5.02 -6.37
C ASN A 211 21.37 -5.23 -5.08
N PHE A 212 20.81 -6.01 -4.17
CA PHE A 212 21.40 -6.38 -2.90
C PHE A 212 22.14 -7.71 -3.03
N THR A 213 23.43 -7.71 -2.67
CA THR A 213 24.17 -8.93 -2.39
C THR A 213 24.17 -9.13 -0.88
N GLN A 214 23.66 -10.27 -0.41
CA GLN A 214 23.60 -10.55 1.04
C GLN A 214 24.94 -11.05 1.60
N GLY A 215 25.89 -11.45 0.74
CA GLY A 215 27.21 -11.91 1.17
C GLY A 215 27.12 -13.08 2.16
N ASP A 216 27.68 -12.89 3.36
CA ASP A 216 27.76 -13.90 4.43
C ASP A 216 26.56 -13.88 5.39
N CYS A 217 25.53 -13.05 5.17
CA CYS A 217 24.38 -13.00 6.08
C CYS A 217 23.66 -14.34 6.16
N THR A 218 23.32 -14.75 7.37
CA THR A 218 22.48 -15.93 7.61
C THR A 218 20.98 -15.64 7.52
N GLU A 219 20.55 -14.44 7.90
CA GLU A 219 19.14 -14.04 7.77
C GLU A 219 18.90 -13.16 6.54
N LYS A 220 17.94 -13.61 5.71
CA LYS A 220 17.48 -12.86 4.53
C LYS A 220 16.41 -11.86 4.97
N THR A 221 16.78 -10.60 5.12
CA THR A 221 15.89 -9.58 5.69
C THR A 221 15.11 -8.81 4.64
N LEU A 222 15.70 -8.68 3.45
CA LEU A 222 15.09 -8.25 2.19
C LEU A 222 14.98 -9.50 1.31
N SER A 223 14.01 -9.56 0.39
CA SER A 223 13.67 -10.76 -0.37
C SER A 223 14.85 -11.51 -0.97
N ASP A 224 14.73 -12.83 -1.06
CA ASP A 224 15.82 -13.79 -1.34
C ASP A 224 16.72 -13.49 -2.54
N GLY A 225 16.21 -12.86 -3.60
CA GLY A 225 16.99 -12.44 -4.76
C GLY A 225 17.67 -11.07 -4.64
N GLY A 226 17.26 -10.22 -3.70
CA GLY A 226 17.84 -8.89 -3.48
C GLY A 226 17.64 -7.90 -4.63
N ILE A 227 16.88 -8.24 -5.68
CA ILE A 227 16.72 -7.39 -6.86
C ILE A 227 15.33 -6.73 -6.85
N TYR A 228 15.30 -5.43 -6.69
CA TYR A 228 14.09 -4.64 -6.59
C TYR A 228 13.98 -3.60 -7.71
N THR A 229 12.85 -3.55 -8.41
CA THR A 229 12.53 -2.46 -9.35
C THR A 229 11.85 -1.34 -8.58
N CYS A 230 12.36 -0.12 -8.70
CA CYS A 230 11.76 1.06 -8.07
C CYS A 230 10.49 1.46 -8.82
N ILE A 231 9.37 1.56 -8.11
CA ILE A 231 8.05 1.75 -8.73
C ILE A 231 7.59 3.20 -8.58
N PHE A 232 7.55 3.68 -7.35
CA PHE A 232 6.96 4.97 -7.01
C PHE A 232 7.64 5.53 -5.77
N SER A 233 7.78 6.85 -5.69
CA SER A 233 8.29 7.51 -4.49
C SER A 233 7.47 8.74 -4.15
N LYS A 234 7.36 9.04 -2.85
CA LYS A 234 6.63 10.19 -2.35
C LYS A 234 7.26 10.70 -1.06
N THR A 235 7.46 12.01 -0.99
CA THR A 235 7.90 12.68 0.23
C THR A 235 6.69 13.15 1.04
N VAL A 236 6.65 12.79 2.32
CA VAL A 236 5.63 13.20 3.31
C VAL A 236 6.35 13.66 4.56
N ASP A 237 6.09 14.90 5.01
CA ASP A 237 6.69 15.48 6.22
C ASP A 237 8.23 15.30 6.29
N SER A 238 8.90 15.57 5.18
CA SER A 238 10.37 15.42 4.99
C SER A 238 10.89 13.98 5.04
N GLN A 239 10.02 12.98 5.12
CA GLN A 239 10.37 11.56 5.01
C GLN A 239 10.06 11.07 3.60
N LEU A 240 11.01 10.34 3.00
CA LEU A 240 10.83 9.75 1.68
C LEU A 240 10.36 8.30 1.82
N TYR A 241 9.22 8.01 1.21
CA TYR A 241 8.67 6.66 1.09
C TYR A 241 8.81 6.22 -0.36
N PHE A 242 9.26 5.00 -0.62
CA PHE A 242 9.27 4.44 -1.96
C PHE A 242 8.71 3.01 -1.98
N ALA A 243 7.90 2.73 -2.97
CA ALA A 243 7.43 1.39 -3.28
C ALA A 243 8.37 0.75 -4.30
N ALA A 244 8.68 -0.52 -4.09
CA ALA A 244 9.51 -1.32 -4.95
C ALA A 244 8.85 -2.67 -5.22
N TRP A 245 9.17 -3.24 -6.37
CA TRP A 245 8.76 -4.57 -6.80
C TRP A 245 9.94 -5.52 -6.70
N ASN A 246 9.77 -6.59 -5.92
CA ASN A 246 10.73 -7.67 -5.84
C ASN A 246 10.65 -8.53 -7.10
N ASN A 247 11.75 -8.63 -7.83
CA ASN A 247 11.84 -9.40 -9.08
C ASN A 247 12.01 -10.91 -8.87
N ASP A 248 12.16 -11.36 -7.62
CA ASP A 248 12.25 -12.78 -7.28
C ASP A 248 10.88 -13.48 -7.37
N ASP A 249 10.79 -14.55 -8.15
CA ASP A 249 9.58 -15.36 -8.32
C ASP A 249 9.33 -16.36 -7.18
N THR A 250 10.32 -16.59 -6.32
CA THR A 250 10.26 -17.51 -5.18
C THR A 250 9.76 -16.86 -3.89
N LEU A 251 8.56 -16.26 -3.95
CA LEU A 251 7.94 -15.65 -2.76
C LEU A 251 7.65 -16.70 -1.66
N THR A 252 8.24 -16.51 -0.49
CA THR A 252 7.97 -17.23 0.75
C THR A 252 7.05 -16.43 1.68
N SER A 253 6.72 -16.99 2.86
CA SER A 253 5.93 -16.29 3.89
C SER A 253 6.60 -15.04 4.48
N SER A 254 7.90 -14.84 4.24
CA SER A 254 8.69 -13.70 4.76
C SER A 254 9.16 -12.75 3.66
N THR A 255 8.79 -13.00 2.40
CA THR A 255 9.20 -12.17 1.25
C THR A 255 7.98 -11.75 0.46
N TYR A 256 7.93 -10.48 0.06
CA TYR A 256 6.74 -9.88 -0.54
C TYR A 256 7.03 -9.44 -1.96
N ARG A 257 6.00 -9.48 -2.82
CA ARG A 257 6.15 -8.99 -4.20
C ARG A 257 6.34 -7.48 -4.24
N PHE A 258 5.57 -6.79 -3.41
CA PHE A 258 5.73 -5.36 -3.19
C PHE A 258 6.32 -5.12 -1.82
N SER A 259 7.21 -4.13 -1.74
CA SER A 259 7.78 -3.63 -0.51
C SER A 259 7.72 -2.11 -0.52
N CYS A 260 7.31 -1.52 0.59
CA CYS A 260 7.49 -0.09 0.81
C CYS A 260 8.67 0.14 1.73
N PHE A 261 9.49 1.12 1.40
CA PHE A 261 10.62 1.51 2.20
C PHE A 261 10.50 2.96 2.63
N LYS A 262 10.72 3.22 3.91
CA LYS A 262 10.96 4.56 4.44
C LYS A 262 12.47 4.81 4.49
N ILE A 263 12.92 5.89 3.87
CA ILE A 263 14.33 6.27 3.80
C ILE A 263 14.63 7.33 4.86
N THR A 264 15.59 7.03 5.72
CA THR A 264 16.21 8.02 6.61
C THR A 264 17.67 8.21 6.22
N LYS A 265 18.07 9.45 5.94
CA LYS A 265 19.46 9.81 5.65
C LYS A 265 20.10 10.41 6.89
N TYR A 266 21.28 9.91 7.28
CA TYR A 266 22.07 10.47 8.36
C TYR A 266 23.20 11.37 7.84
N MET A 267 23.65 12.31 8.66
CA MET A 267 24.69 13.28 8.28
C MET A 267 26.04 12.64 7.93
N ASN A 268 26.31 11.44 8.43
CA ASN A 268 27.52 10.67 8.15
C ASN A 268 27.48 9.91 6.81
N GLY A 269 26.42 10.09 6.00
CA GLY A 269 26.24 9.40 4.73
C GLY A 269 25.57 8.02 4.84
N THR A 270 25.29 7.54 6.05
CA THR A 270 24.52 6.31 6.27
C THR A 270 23.07 6.51 5.83
N VAL A 271 22.54 5.50 5.15
CA VAL A 271 21.13 5.45 4.76
C VAL A 271 20.45 4.28 5.46
N PHE A 272 19.36 4.56 6.16
CA PHE A 272 18.53 3.54 6.79
C PHE A 272 17.24 3.35 6.00
N LEU A 273 17.02 2.09 5.61
CA LEU A 273 15.85 1.62 4.89
C LEU A 273 14.99 0.81 5.85
N GLU A 274 13.84 1.32 6.22
CA GLU A 274 12.83 0.57 6.96
C GLU A 274 11.80 0.00 5.98
N GLU A 275 11.76 -1.32 5.85
CA GLU A 275 10.82 -2.02 4.97
C GLU A 275 9.50 -2.29 5.70
N LYS A 276 8.42 -2.02 4.98
CA LYS A 276 7.08 -2.47 5.29
C LYS A 276 6.57 -3.34 4.14
N PRO A 277 6.05 -4.53 4.43
CA PRO A 277 5.60 -5.43 3.39
C PRO A 277 4.36 -4.89 2.67
N ASN A 278 4.30 -5.17 1.38
CA ASN A 278 3.21 -4.83 0.46
C ASN A 278 3.07 -3.33 0.15
N PHE A 279 2.71 -2.49 1.11
CA PHE A 279 2.41 -1.07 0.82
C PHE A 279 2.92 -0.14 1.91
N CYS A 280 2.94 1.16 1.61
CA CYS A 280 3.33 2.15 2.59
C CYS A 280 2.17 2.34 3.55
N GLY A 281 2.38 2.02 4.82
CA GLY A 281 1.48 2.44 5.89
C GLY A 281 1.54 1.63 7.17
N ASN A 282 0.61 1.85 8.08
CA ASN A 282 0.58 1.15 9.37
C ASN A 282 -0.27 -0.12 9.30
N SER A 283 0.37 -1.29 9.45
CA SER A 283 -0.27 -2.62 9.50
C SER A 283 -1.04 -2.88 10.80
N VAL A 284 -0.91 -2.02 11.82
CA VAL A 284 -1.46 -2.26 13.18
C VAL A 284 -2.95 -2.54 13.24
N ASN A 285 -3.74 -2.16 12.22
CA ASN A 285 -5.18 -2.42 12.18
C ASN A 285 -5.58 -3.51 11.17
N PHE A 286 -4.63 -4.07 10.42
CA PHE A 286 -4.87 -5.04 9.36
C PHE A 286 -4.31 -6.40 9.78
N THR A 287 -5.18 -7.41 9.89
CA THR A 287 -4.83 -8.80 10.29
C THR A 287 -3.77 -9.46 9.42
N ALA A 288 -3.64 -9.04 8.16
CA ALA A 288 -2.89 -9.78 7.15
C ALA A 288 -1.40 -9.46 7.06
N TYR A 289 -0.88 -8.50 7.85
CA TYR A 289 0.50 -8.04 7.71
C TYR A 289 1.25 -8.10 9.04
N PRO A 290 2.54 -8.50 9.04
CA PRO A 290 3.32 -8.57 10.26
C PRO A 290 3.40 -7.20 10.92
N SER A 291 3.42 -7.21 12.25
CA SER A 291 3.60 -6.01 13.08
C SER A 291 5.05 -5.55 13.16
N THR A 292 5.98 -6.31 12.60
CA THR A 292 7.43 -6.06 12.64
C THR A 292 7.93 -5.63 11.26
N SER A 293 8.71 -4.56 11.22
CA SER A 293 9.44 -4.12 10.03
C SER A 293 10.81 -4.81 9.96
N SER A 294 11.26 -5.16 8.77
CA SER A 294 12.68 -5.41 8.47
C SER A 294 13.37 -4.08 8.16
N SER A 295 14.70 -4.05 8.26
CA SER A 295 15.47 -2.89 7.84
C SER A 295 16.85 -3.23 7.30
N ALA A 296 17.42 -2.29 6.56
CA ALA A 296 18.80 -2.31 6.11
C ALA A 296 19.46 -0.96 6.39
N GLU A 297 20.61 -0.99 7.06
CA GLU A 297 21.47 0.16 7.28
C GLU A 297 22.64 0.08 6.30
N LEU A 298 22.64 0.97 5.30
CA LEU A 298 23.61 1.05 4.23
C LEU A 298 24.75 1.99 4.64
N LYS A 299 25.98 1.48 4.66
CA LYS A 299 27.19 2.20 5.07
C LYS A 299 28.16 2.28 3.90
N ASP A 300 29.21 3.07 4.08
CA ASP A 300 30.40 3.06 3.23
C ASP A 300 30.10 3.09 1.72
N ILE A 301 29.84 4.29 1.19
CA ILE A 301 29.64 4.51 -0.24
C ILE A 301 30.96 4.20 -0.97
N THR A 302 30.94 3.20 -1.83
CA THR A 302 32.10 2.79 -2.64
C THR A 302 32.06 3.35 -4.05
N ASP A 303 30.88 3.72 -4.56
CA ASP A 303 30.72 4.36 -5.86
C ASP A 303 29.47 5.27 -5.91
N THR A 304 29.52 6.33 -6.72
CA THR A 304 28.43 7.29 -6.94
C THR A 304 28.21 7.55 -8.42
N CYS A 305 26.98 7.42 -8.90
CA CYS A 305 26.62 7.70 -10.29
C CYS A 305 25.52 8.74 -10.44
N GLN A 306 25.30 9.55 -9.41
CA GLN A 306 24.53 10.78 -9.57
C GLN A 306 25.26 11.68 -10.58
N ILE A 307 24.53 12.21 -11.56
CA ILE A 307 25.06 13.29 -12.39
C ILE A 307 25.14 14.50 -11.47
N ILE A 308 26.35 14.85 -11.02
CA ILE A 308 26.59 16.17 -10.43
C ILE A 308 26.43 17.17 -11.58
N LEU A 309 25.22 17.70 -11.76
CA LEU A 309 25.06 18.90 -12.57
C LEU A 309 25.86 20.00 -11.84
N PRO A 310 26.84 20.64 -12.49
CA PRO A 310 27.57 21.73 -11.86
C PRO A 310 26.56 22.78 -11.44
N SER A 311 26.56 23.12 -10.15
CA SER A 311 25.78 24.23 -9.62
C SER A 311 26.17 25.48 -10.40
N THR A 312 25.28 26.00 -11.22
CA THR A 312 25.39 27.37 -11.71
C THR A 312 25.20 28.27 -10.51
N HIS A 313 26.31 28.72 -9.95
CA HIS A 313 26.31 29.92 -9.12
C HIS A 313 25.93 31.09 -10.03
N ASP A 314 24.71 31.59 -9.86
CA ASP A 314 24.34 32.98 -10.13
C ASP A 314 23.97 33.64 -8.80
#